data_AF-A0A7L2T9G6-F1
#
_entry.id   AF-A0A7L2T9G6-F1
#
_cell.length_a   1.000
_cell.length_b   1.000
_cell.length_c   1.000
_cell.angle_alpha   90.00
_cell.angle_beta   90.00
_cell.angle_gamma   90.00
#
_symmetry.space_group_name_H-M   'P 1'
#
loop_
_entity.id
_entity.type
_entity.pdbx_description
1 polymer ?
#
loop_
_entity_poly.entity_id
_entity_poly.type
_entity_poly.pdbx_seq_one_letter_code
_entity_poly.pdbx_strand_id
1 'polypeptide(L)'
;PGSPRRLLALSTAQLRALLQDESRLQRAARLSRKFQSLQQEREMCLASNCTQARVNLSLRPRLEDGKASLAIKYQELQEIRETCWDKQQRLEAYLEKWSPQSALGQLQAKLDASEAESEAQIKQFLAQDLPLESFLESFCQSRTRSHVCRTQLEKLQELLQK
;
A
#
# COMPACT_ATOMS: atom_id res chain seq x y z
N PRO A 1 -67.93 -9.90 19.97
CA PRO A 1 -67.62 -9.51 21.38
C PRO A 1 -66.48 -8.46 21.52
N GLY A 2 -66.21 -7.62 20.50
CA GLY A 2 -64.92 -6.88 20.45
C GLY A 2 -64.96 -5.43 19.96
N SER A 3 -66.14 -4.79 19.86
CA SER A 3 -66.19 -3.36 19.55
C SER A 3 -66.45 -2.55 20.83
N PRO A 4 -65.81 -1.37 21.02
CA PRO A 4 -66.07 -0.51 22.18
C PRO A 4 -67.55 -0.10 22.32
N ARG A 5 -68.29 -0.08 21.20
CA ARG A 5 -69.75 0.09 21.17
C ARG A 5 -70.53 -1.03 21.88
N ARG A 6 -69.96 -2.22 22.10
CA ARG A 6 -70.60 -3.33 22.82
C ARG A 6 -70.36 -3.30 24.33
N LEU A 7 -69.31 -2.62 24.82
CA LEU A 7 -69.10 -2.42 26.26
C LEU A 7 -70.12 -1.44 26.85
N LEU A 8 -70.55 -0.46 26.04
CA LEU A 8 -71.62 0.48 26.36
C LEU A 8 -73.01 -0.18 26.47
N ALA A 9 -73.16 -1.42 26.00
CA ALA A 9 -74.41 -2.18 26.04
C ALA A 9 -74.51 -3.15 27.23
N LEU A 10 -73.49 -3.19 28.10
CA LEU A 10 -73.45 -4.06 29.28
C LEU A 10 -74.03 -3.35 30.50
N SER A 11 -74.72 -4.10 31.36
CA SER A 11 -75.20 -3.57 32.65
C SER A 11 -74.04 -3.38 33.64
N THR A 12 -74.25 -2.57 34.69
CA THR A 12 -73.26 -2.31 35.73
C THR A 12 -72.76 -3.59 36.42
N ALA A 13 -73.65 -4.57 36.64
CA ALA A 13 -73.27 -5.88 37.19
C ALA A 13 -72.39 -6.68 36.22
N GLN A 14 -72.70 -6.65 34.92
CA GLN A 14 -71.90 -7.33 33.88
C GLN A 14 -70.53 -6.68 33.68
N LEU A 15 -70.44 -5.35 33.80
CA LEU A 15 -69.17 -4.62 33.75
C LEU A 15 -68.28 -4.93 34.96
N ARG A 16 -68.86 -5.05 36.18
CA ARG A 16 -68.11 -5.47 37.37
C ARG A 16 -67.62 -6.92 37.27
N ALA A 17 -68.46 -7.83 36.77
CA ALA A 17 -68.06 -9.21 36.53
C ALA A 17 -66.96 -9.31 35.44
N LEU A 18 -67.02 -8.46 34.41
CA LEU A 18 -65.97 -8.36 33.40
C LEU A 18 -64.67 -7.80 33.98
N LEU A 19 -64.74 -6.81 34.88
CA LEU A 19 -63.58 -6.23 35.55
C LEU A 19 -62.81 -7.27 36.38
N GLN A 20 -63.52 -8.24 36.95
CA GLN A 20 -62.95 -9.33 37.74
C GLN A 20 -62.45 -10.53 36.90
N ASP A 21 -62.73 -10.55 35.59
CA ASP A 21 -62.28 -11.61 34.67
C ASP A 21 -61.24 -11.07 33.68
N GLU A 22 -59.98 -11.14 34.10
CA GLU A 22 -58.84 -10.65 33.32
C GLU A 22 -58.74 -11.34 31.95
N SER A 23 -59.07 -12.64 31.86
CA SER A 23 -59.05 -13.39 30.60
C SER A 23 -60.05 -12.83 29.59
N ARG A 24 -61.22 -12.36 30.05
CA ARG A 24 -62.24 -11.74 29.19
C ARG A 24 -61.83 -10.33 28.79
N LEU A 25 -61.21 -9.56 29.69
CA LEU A 25 -60.65 -8.24 29.38
C LEU A 25 -59.54 -8.33 28.34
N GLN A 26 -58.58 -9.25 28.50
CA GLN A 26 -57.51 -9.46 27.53
C GLN A 26 -58.06 -9.88 26.16
N ARG A 27 -59.08 -10.75 26.12
CA ARG A 27 -59.76 -11.10 24.87
C ARG A 27 -60.47 -9.89 24.24
N ALA A 28 -61.16 -9.07 25.03
CA ALA A 28 -61.81 -7.85 24.53
C ALA A 28 -60.78 -6.83 23.99
N ALA A 29 -59.65 -6.68 24.68
CA ALA A 29 -58.55 -5.82 24.24
C ALA A 29 -57.92 -6.31 22.93
N ARG A 30 -57.67 -7.62 22.79
CA ARG A 30 -57.16 -8.24 21.55
C ARG A 30 -58.10 -8.07 20.36
N LEU A 31 -59.40 -8.04 20.62
CA LEU A 31 -60.41 -7.82 19.59
C LEU A 31 -60.66 -6.33 19.28
N SER A 32 -60.03 -5.42 20.04
CA SER A 32 -60.17 -4.00 19.80
C SER A 32 -59.50 -3.61 18.47
N ARG A 33 -60.11 -2.65 17.76
CA ARG A 33 -59.58 -2.18 16.46
C ARG A 33 -58.15 -1.65 16.57
N LYS A 34 -57.82 -0.95 17.66
CA LYS A 34 -56.47 -0.42 17.92
C LYS A 34 -55.44 -1.53 18.10
N PHE A 35 -55.79 -2.59 18.82
CA PHE A 35 -54.89 -3.73 18.98
C PHE A 35 -54.72 -4.49 17.66
N GLN A 36 -55.80 -4.69 16.92
CA GLN A 36 -55.76 -5.36 15.61
C GLN A 36 -54.93 -4.59 14.58
N SER A 37 -55.04 -3.25 14.54
CA SER A 37 -54.24 -2.44 13.61
C SER A 37 -52.75 -2.51 13.94
N LEU A 38 -52.37 -2.38 15.21
CA LEU A 38 -50.98 -2.52 15.64
C LEU A 38 -50.44 -3.93 15.37
N GLN A 39 -51.27 -4.97 15.54
CA GLN A 39 -50.87 -6.34 15.23
C GLN A 39 -50.62 -6.52 13.72
N GLN A 40 -51.47 -5.96 12.87
CA GLN A 40 -51.29 -5.98 11.41
C GLN A 40 -50.03 -5.21 10.99
N GLU A 41 -49.80 -4.02 11.54
CA GLU A 41 -48.58 -3.24 11.32
C GLU A 41 -47.32 -4.02 11.71
N ARG A 42 -47.35 -4.67 12.88
CA ARG A 42 -46.27 -5.56 13.34
C ARG A 42 -46.03 -6.71 12.36
N GLU A 43 -47.08 -7.39 11.91
CA GLU A 43 -46.97 -8.50 10.96
C GLU A 43 -46.41 -8.05 9.60
N MET A 44 -46.85 -6.90 9.08
CA MET A 44 -46.31 -6.31 7.85
C MET A 44 -44.82 -5.97 8.00
N CYS A 45 -44.44 -5.35 9.13
CA CYS A 45 -43.05 -5.00 9.41
C CYS A 45 -42.16 -6.26 9.52
N LEU A 46 -42.64 -7.30 10.24
CA LEU A 46 -41.93 -8.56 10.37
C LEU A 46 -41.79 -9.29 9.02
N ALA A 47 -42.84 -9.28 8.19
CA ALA A 47 -42.79 -9.86 6.85
C ALA A 47 -41.76 -9.13 5.98
N SER A 48 -41.77 -7.79 6.00
CA SER A 48 -40.80 -6.96 5.28
C SER A 48 -39.36 -7.17 5.76
N ASN A 49 -39.14 -7.22 7.07
CA ASN A 49 -37.81 -7.50 7.62
C ASN A 49 -37.33 -8.90 7.25
N CYS A 50 -38.21 -9.91 7.30
CA CYS A 50 -37.87 -11.27 6.89
C CYS A 50 -37.48 -11.36 5.41
N THR A 51 -38.20 -10.67 4.51
CA THR A 51 -37.86 -10.67 3.08
C THR A 51 -36.52 -9.99 2.83
N GLN A 52 -36.27 -8.84 3.47
CA GLN A 52 -34.98 -8.15 3.39
C GLN A 52 -33.84 -8.98 3.96
N ALA A 53 -34.03 -9.62 5.12
CA ALA A 53 -33.02 -10.47 5.74
C ALA A 53 -32.66 -11.65 4.84
N ARG A 54 -33.65 -12.29 4.20
CA ARG A 54 -33.41 -13.38 3.23
C ARG A 54 -32.59 -12.90 2.03
N VAL A 55 -32.91 -11.73 1.47
CA VAL A 55 -32.13 -11.15 0.36
C VAL A 55 -30.70 -10.85 0.82
N ASN A 56 -30.53 -10.19 1.97
CA ASN A 56 -29.20 -9.89 2.51
C ASN A 56 -28.35 -11.15 2.74
N LEU A 57 -28.94 -12.20 3.31
CA LEU A 57 -28.28 -13.48 3.50
C LEU A 57 -27.91 -14.13 2.17
N SER A 58 -28.77 -14.02 1.15
CA SER A 58 -28.46 -14.56 -0.19
C SER A 58 -27.32 -13.81 -0.91
N LEU A 59 -27.14 -12.52 -0.62
CA LEU A 59 -26.09 -11.69 -1.22
C LEU A 59 -24.74 -11.83 -0.50
N ARG A 60 -24.76 -12.18 0.78
CA ARG A 60 -23.58 -12.34 1.63
C ARG A 60 -22.47 -13.20 1.00
N PRO A 61 -22.70 -14.41 0.46
CA PRO A 61 -21.63 -15.20 -0.14
C PRO A 61 -20.93 -14.49 -1.29
N ARG A 62 -21.69 -13.89 -2.23
CA ARG A 62 -21.10 -13.10 -3.33
C ARG A 62 -20.24 -11.93 -2.84
N LEU A 63 -20.65 -11.28 -1.76
CA LEU A 63 -19.90 -10.16 -1.18
C LEU A 63 -18.62 -10.65 -0.49
N GLU A 64 -18.68 -11.76 0.23
CA GLU A 64 -17.53 -12.36 0.91
C GLU A 64 -16.52 -12.88 -0.13
N ASP A 65 -16.98 -13.59 -1.16
CA ASP A 65 -16.15 -14.06 -2.28
C ASP A 65 -15.51 -12.88 -3.04
N GLY A 66 -16.30 -11.84 -3.31
CA GLY A 66 -15.81 -10.63 -3.96
C GLY A 66 -14.73 -9.90 -3.14
N LYS A 67 -14.92 -9.80 -1.82
CA LYS A 67 -13.91 -9.24 -0.91
C LYS A 67 -12.64 -10.08 -0.87
N ALA A 68 -12.76 -11.41 -0.82
CA ALA A 68 -11.62 -12.31 -0.82
C ALA A 68 -10.83 -12.21 -2.14
N SER A 69 -11.52 -12.24 -3.28
CA SER A 69 -10.90 -12.07 -4.60
C SER A 69 -10.18 -10.71 -4.74
N LEU A 70 -10.82 -9.64 -4.25
CA LEU A 70 -10.21 -8.32 -4.24
C LEU A 70 -8.96 -8.26 -3.36
N ALA A 71 -8.98 -8.88 -2.17
CA ALA A 71 -7.82 -8.95 -1.30
C ALA A 71 -6.64 -9.67 -1.96
N ILE A 72 -6.90 -10.78 -2.66
CA ILE A 72 -5.87 -11.51 -3.44
C ILE A 72 -5.28 -10.60 -4.52
N LYS A 73 -6.12 -9.87 -5.27
CA LYS A 73 -5.64 -8.95 -6.32
C LYS A 73 -4.79 -7.81 -5.75
N TYR A 74 -5.14 -7.28 -4.58
CA TYR A 74 -4.32 -6.27 -3.91
C TYR A 74 -2.97 -6.84 -3.45
N GLN A 75 -2.95 -8.09 -2.97
CA GLN A 75 -1.70 -8.76 -2.61
C GLN A 75 -0.80 -8.98 -3.82
N GLU A 76 -1.34 -9.51 -4.93
CA GLU A 76 -0.61 -9.67 -6.20
C GLU A 76 -0.03 -8.33 -6.70
N LEU A 77 -0.83 -7.26 -6.63
CA LEU A 77 -0.39 -5.91 -7.00
C LEU A 77 0.76 -5.43 -6.12
N GLN A 78 0.69 -5.68 -4.82
CA GLN A 78 1.74 -5.32 -3.88
C GLN A 78 3.06 -6.05 -4.21
N GLU A 79 3.00 -7.36 -4.45
CA GLU A 79 4.17 -8.15 -4.82
C GLU A 79 4.80 -7.66 -6.14
N ILE A 80 3.97 -7.36 -7.15
CA ILE A 80 4.46 -6.79 -8.42
C ILE A 80 5.09 -5.41 -8.21
N ARG A 81 4.48 -4.56 -7.38
CA ARG A 81 5.02 -3.23 -7.08
C ARG A 81 6.38 -3.33 -6.38
N GLU A 82 6.51 -4.20 -5.39
CA GLU A 82 7.77 -4.41 -4.67
C GLU A 82 8.86 -4.95 -5.61
N THR A 83 8.54 -5.95 -6.44
CA THR A 83 9.52 -6.47 -7.41
C THR A 83 9.91 -5.46 -8.49
N CYS A 84 8.98 -4.61 -8.94
CA CYS A 84 9.29 -3.50 -9.85
C CYS A 84 10.17 -2.45 -9.17
N TRP A 85 9.87 -2.10 -7.93
CA TRP A 85 10.65 -1.16 -7.14
C TRP A 85 12.10 -1.64 -6.97
N ASP A 86 12.28 -2.91 -6.59
CA ASP A 86 13.61 -3.51 -6.45
C ASP A 86 14.41 -3.51 -7.76
N LYS A 87 13.75 -3.83 -8.88
CA LYS A 87 14.36 -3.78 -10.22
C LYS A 87 14.75 -2.36 -10.59
N GLN A 88 13.90 -1.38 -10.30
CA GLN A 88 14.18 0.03 -10.56
C GLN A 88 15.38 0.51 -9.74
N GLN A 89 15.42 0.22 -8.43
CA GLN A 89 16.54 0.60 -7.57
C GLN A 89 17.86 -0.02 -8.03
N ARG A 90 17.85 -1.29 -8.43
CA ARG A 90 19.03 -1.94 -9.01
C ARG A 90 19.47 -1.26 -10.30
N LEU A 91 18.53 -0.95 -11.19
CA LEU A 91 18.81 -0.30 -12.46
C LEU A 91 19.39 1.11 -12.25
N GLU A 92 18.82 1.90 -11.35
CA GLU A 92 19.33 3.22 -10.95
C GLU A 92 20.78 3.11 -10.44
N ALA A 93 21.06 2.16 -9.54
CA ALA A 93 22.42 1.94 -9.04
C ALA A 93 23.40 1.51 -10.16
N TYR A 94 22.97 0.69 -11.10
CA TYR A 94 23.78 0.31 -12.26
C TYR A 94 24.04 1.51 -13.18
N LEU A 95 23.01 2.32 -13.47
CA LEU A 95 23.15 3.50 -14.31
C LEU A 95 24.06 4.56 -13.67
N GLU A 96 23.94 4.79 -12.37
CA GLU A 96 24.83 5.68 -11.63
C GLU A 96 26.28 5.18 -11.67
N LYS A 97 26.51 3.90 -11.38
CA LYS A 97 27.86 3.29 -11.39
C LYS A 97 28.54 3.41 -12.75
N TRP A 98 27.79 3.19 -13.82
CA TRP A 98 28.29 3.21 -15.20
C TRP A 98 27.97 4.51 -15.94
N SER A 99 27.61 5.57 -15.20
CA SER A 99 27.34 6.88 -15.79
C SER A 99 28.61 7.50 -16.36
N PRO A 100 28.50 8.36 -17.38
CA PRO A 100 29.63 9.13 -17.87
C PRO A 100 30.30 9.98 -16.77
N GLN A 101 29.51 10.48 -15.81
CA GLN A 101 30.01 11.21 -14.64
C GLN A 101 30.84 10.31 -13.71
N SER A 102 30.39 9.09 -13.44
CA SER A 102 31.19 8.10 -12.70
C SER A 102 32.49 7.77 -13.43
N ALA A 103 32.44 7.59 -14.75
CA ALA A 103 33.63 7.35 -15.56
C ALA A 103 34.62 8.53 -15.51
N LEU A 104 34.14 9.78 -15.56
CA LEU A 104 34.95 10.98 -15.37
C LEU A 104 35.64 10.99 -14.00
N GLY A 105 34.89 10.74 -12.93
CA GLY A 105 35.45 10.68 -11.58
C GLY A 105 36.53 9.61 -11.42
N GLN A 106 36.32 8.43 -12.02
CA GLN A 106 37.30 7.35 -12.02
C GLN A 106 38.57 7.70 -12.81
N LEU A 107 38.44 8.36 -13.97
CA LEU A 107 39.59 8.82 -14.75
C LEU A 107 40.37 9.91 -14.02
N GLN A 108 39.68 10.86 -13.36
CA GLN A 108 40.32 11.90 -12.55
C GLN A 108 41.13 11.27 -11.41
N ALA A 109 40.52 10.35 -10.64
CA ALA A 109 41.21 9.68 -9.55
C ALA A 109 42.45 8.89 -10.02
N LYS A 110 42.37 8.23 -11.19
CA LYS A 110 43.53 7.54 -11.79
C LYS A 110 44.62 8.51 -12.22
N LEU A 111 44.25 9.66 -12.79
CA LEU A 111 45.19 10.71 -13.15
C LEU A 111 45.92 11.22 -11.90
N ASP A 112 45.17 11.64 -10.89
CA ASP A 112 45.72 12.16 -9.62
C ASP A 112 46.67 11.14 -8.96
N ALA A 113 46.27 9.85 -8.94
CA ALA A 113 47.10 8.78 -8.40
C ALA A 113 48.42 8.60 -9.17
N SER A 114 48.37 8.61 -10.51
CA SER A 114 49.58 8.49 -11.34
C SER A 114 50.50 9.71 -11.26
N GLU A 115 49.95 10.90 -11.04
CA GLU A 115 50.73 12.13 -10.82
C GLU A 115 51.40 12.11 -9.45
N ALA A 116 50.68 11.71 -8.40
CA ALA A 116 51.25 11.52 -7.07
C ALA A 116 52.35 10.44 -7.06
N GLU A 117 52.17 9.33 -7.79
CA GLU A 117 53.20 8.30 -7.99
C GLU A 117 54.45 8.88 -8.67
N SER A 118 54.26 9.66 -9.74
CA SER A 118 55.35 10.33 -10.46
C SER A 118 56.12 11.30 -9.55
N GLU A 119 55.43 12.08 -8.73
CA GLU A 119 56.05 13.00 -7.77
C GLU A 119 56.82 12.26 -6.68
N ALA A 120 56.29 11.15 -6.17
CA ALA A 120 56.95 10.32 -5.18
C ALA A 120 58.26 9.72 -5.74
N GLN A 121 58.24 9.25 -6.99
CA GLN A 121 59.43 8.74 -7.68
C GLN A 121 60.50 9.83 -7.84
N ILE A 122 60.12 11.06 -8.20
CA ILE A 122 61.04 12.20 -8.26
C ILE A 122 61.66 12.47 -6.88
N LYS A 123 60.84 12.52 -5.82
CA LYS A 123 61.31 12.78 -4.45
C LYS A 123 62.31 11.71 -3.99
N GLN A 124 62.02 10.43 -4.23
CA GLN A 124 62.91 9.31 -3.89
C GLN A 124 64.23 9.37 -4.68
N PHE A 125 64.17 9.66 -5.99
CA PHE A 125 65.36 9.81 -6.80
C PHE A 125 66.25 10.96 -6.34
N LEU A 126 65.67 12.13 -6.02
CA LEU A 126 66.41 13.29 -5.49
C LEU A 126 67.01 13.02 -4.10
N ALA A 127 66.37 12.19 -3.29
CA ALA A 127 66.89 11.71 -2.01
C ALA A 127 67.99 10.64 -2.16
N GLN A 128 68.29 10.19 -3.38
CA GLN A 128 69.21 9.09 -3.69
C GLN A 128 68.73 7.72 -3.18
N ASP A 129 67.45 7.59 -2.85
CA ASP A 129 66.82 6.34 -2.39
C ASP A 129 66.41 5.42 -3.56
N LEU A 130 66.47 5.91 -4.80
CA LEU A 130 66.08 5.19 -6.01
C LEU A 130 67.20 5.26 -7.07
N PRO A 131 67.74 4.14 -7.57
CA PRO A 131 68.76 4.13 -8.63
C PRO A 131 68.23 4.72 -9.95
N LEU A 132 69.13 5.29 -10.76
CA LEU A 132 68.78 5.95 -12.02
C LEU A 132 67.96 5.07 -12.97
N GLU A 133 68.39 3.83 -13.21
CA GLU A 133 67.70 2.94 -14.16
C GLU A 133 66.28 2.60 -13.70
N SER A 134 66.10 2.27 -12.42
CA SER A 134 64.78 2.01 -11.83
C SER A 134 63.89 3.25 -11.81
N PHE A 135 64.47 4.43 -11.56
CA PHE A 135 63.75 5.69 -11.68
C PHE A 135 63.25 5.91 -13.10
N LEU A 136 64.12 5.81 -14.12
CA LEU A 136 63.73 6.04 -15.51
C LEU A 136 62.62 5.09 -15.95
N GLU A 137 62.74 3.80 -15.64
CA GLU A 137 61.72 2.80 -15.98
C GLU A 137 60.38 3.13 -15.32
N SER A 138 60.36 3.27 -13.99
CA SER A 138 59.13 3.47 -13.22
C SER A 138 58.47 4.84 -13.46
N PHE A 139 59.28 5.88 -13.65
CA PHE A 139 58.82 7.24 -13.96
C PHE A 139 58.27 7.36 -15.37
N CYS A 140 58.92 6.76 -16.37
CA CYS A 140 58.34 6.72 -17.72
C CYS A 140 56.98 6.01 -17.69
N GLN A 141 56.85 4.89 -16.97
CA GLN A 141 55.58 4.17 -16.85
C GLN A 141 54.48 4.99 -16.15
N SER A 142 54.77 5.67 -15.05
CA SER A 142 53.78 6.51 -14.34
C SER A 142 53.38 7.73 -15.17
N ARG A 143 54.34 8.40 -15.83
CA ARG A 143 54.09 9.53 -16.72
C ARG A 143 53.28 9.13 -17.94
N THR A 144 53.59 8.01 -18.59
CA THR A 144 52.76 7.51 -19.71
C THR A 144 51.33 7.27 -19.27
N ARG A 145 51.10 6.64 -18.10
CA ARG A 145 49.75 6.44 -17.54
C ARG A 145 49.04 7.77 -17.28
N SER A 146 49.72 8.75 -16.68
CA SER A 146 49.19 10.11 -16.44
C SER A 146 48.77 10.79 -17.74
N HIS A 147 49.63 10.79 -18.76
CA HIS A 147 49.33 11.40 -20.05
C HIS A 147 48.14 10.73 -20.74
N VAL A 148 48.08 9.40 -20.75
CA VAL A 148 46.93 8.65 -21.31
C VAL A 148 45.63 9.00 -20.58
N CYS A 149 45.64 9.01 -19.24
CA CYS A 149 44.45 9.33 -18.45
C CYS A 149 43.99 10.77 -18.67
N ARG A 150 44.93 11.73 -18.76
CA ARG A 150 44.64 13.14 -19.06
C ARG A 150 43.96 13.29 -20.41
N THR A 151 44.50 12.68 -21.47
CA THR A 151 43.87 12.72 -22.80
C THR A 151 42.50 12.05 -22.81
N GLN A 152 42.34 10.90 -22.12
CA GLN A 152 41.03 10.24 -22.00
C GLN A 152 40.00 11.12 -21.30
N LEU A 153 40.42 11.82 -20.24
CA LEU A 153 39.57 12.72 -19.48
C LEU A 153 39.12 13.93 -20.31
N GLU A 154 40.05 14.60 -20.99
CA GLU A 154 39.75 15.71 -21.91
C GLU A 154 38.77 15.28 -23.00
N LYS A 155 39.00 14.12 -23.62
CA LYS A 155 38.13 13.61 -24.69
C LYS A 155 36.74 13.24 -24.20
N LEU A 156 36.63 12.64 -23.01
CA LEU A 156 35.33 12.33 -22.42
C LEU A 156 34.56 13.61 -22.03
N GLN A 157 35.26 14.62 -21.49
CA GLN A 157 34.65 15.92 -21.20
C GLN A 157 34.16 16.62 -22.47
N GLU A 158 34.94 16.62 -23.55
CA GLU A 158 34.53 17.16 -24.86
C GLU A 158 33.27 16.48 -25.40
N LEU A 159 33.12 15.16 -25.22
CA LEU A 159 31.94 14.42 -25.65
C LEU A 159 30.69 14.76 -24.82
N LEU A 160 30.86 15.11 -23.54
CA LEU A 160 29.76 15.42 -22.62
C LEU A 160 29.31 16.89 -22.66
N GLN A 161 30.13 17.78 -23.20
CA GLN A 161 29.81 19.20 -23.39
C GLN A 161 29.10 19.50 -24.72
N LYS A 162 28.96 18.51 -25.60
CA LYS A 162 28.21 18.59 -26.86
C LYS A 162 26.78 18.12 -26.68
#